data_AF-A0A7L1QFJ5-F1
#
_entry.id   AF-A0A7L1QFJ5-F1
#
_cell.length_a   1.000
_cell.length_b   1.000
_cell.length_c   1.000
_cell.angle_alpha   90.00
_cell.angle_beta   90.00
_cell.angle_gamma   90.00
#
_symmetry.space_group_name_H-M   'P 1'
#
loop_
_entity.id
_entity.type
_entity.pdbx_description
1 polymer ?
#
loop_
_entity_poly.entity_id
_entity_poly.type
_entity_poly.pdbx_seq_one_letter_code
_entity_poly.pdbx_strand_id
1 'polypeptide(L)'
;ARFDAGELITQRELVSRQVSEDLTERAATFGLILDDVSLTHLTFGKEFTEAVEMKQVAQQEAERARFIVEKAEQQKKAAVISAEGDSKAAELIANSLATAGDGLIELRKLEAAEDIAYQLSRSRNITYLPSGQSVLLQLPQ
;
A
#
# COMPACT_ATOMS: atom_id res chain seq x y z
N ALA A 1 -31.94 -33.50 0.44
CA ALA A 1 -32.27 -32.33 -0.39
C ALA A 1 -31.39 -32.37 -1.63
N ARG A 2 -31.92 -32.08 -2.83
CA ARG A 2 -31.22 -32.28 -4.12
C ARG A 2 -30.46 -31.04 -4.64
N PHE A 3 -30.65 -29.87 -4.02
CA PHE A 3 -30.04 -28.62 -4.44
C PHE A 3 -29.15 -28.08 -3.33
N ASP A 4 -27.93 -27.65 -3.69
CA ASP A 4 -27.07 -26.93 -2.76
C ASP A 4 -27.60 -25.50 -2.55
N ALA A 5 -27.39 -24.95 -1.37
CA ALA A 5 -27.88 -23.61 -1.03
C ALA A 5 -27.21 -22.51 -1.89
N GLY A 6 -25.99 -22.74 -2.37
CA GLY A 6 -25.35 -21.87 -3.37
C GLY A 6 -26.02 -21.94 -4.76
N GLU A 7 -26.53 -23.10 -5.15
CA GLU A 7 -27.27 -23.31 -6.40
C GLU A 7 -28.67 -22.69 -6.33
N LEU A 8 -29.32 -22.71 -5.16
CA LEU A 8 -30.61 -22.02 -4.94
C LEU A 8 -30.51 -20.50 -5.13
N ILE A 9 -29.34 -19.91 -4.85
CA ILE A 9 -29.09 -18.48 -5.05
C ILE A 9 -28.82 -18.18 -6.52
N THR A 10 -27.97 -18.99 -7.17
CA THR A 10 -27.51 -18.72 -8.55
C THR A 10 -28.50 -19.19 -9.62
N GLN A 11 -29.28 -20.24 -9.35
CA GLN A 11 -30.20 -20.89 -10.30
C GLN A 11 -31.65 -20.83 -9.82
N ARG A 12 -32.03 -19.75 -9.12
CA ARG A 12 -33.37 -19.57 -8.54
C ARG A 12 -34.49 -19.80 -9.55
N GLU A 13 -34.35 -19.33 -10.80
CA GLU A 13 -35.37 -19.52 -11.84
C GLU A 13 -35.55 -20.99 -12.25
N LEU A 14 -34.45 -21.73 -12.42
CA LEU A 14 -34.50 -23.16 -12.75
C LEU A 14 -35.18 -23.95 -11.65
N VAL A 15 -34.82 -23.70 -10.39
CA VAL A 15 -35.43 -24.36 -9.24
C VAL A 15 -36.91 -23.96 -9.11
N SER A 16 -37.25 -22.69 -9.33
CA SER A 16 -38.64 -22.23 -9.29
C SER A 16 -39.50 -22.94 -10.33
N ARG A 17 -38.99 -23.09 -11.56
CA ARG A 17 -39.71 -23.80 -12.63
C ARG A 17 -39.93 -25.26 -12.29
N GLN A 18 -38.88 -25.94 -11.81
CA GLN A 18 -38.98 -27.36 -11.46
C GLN A 18 -39.96 -27.60 -10.30
N VAL A 19 -39.94 -26.74 -9.28
CA VAL A 19 -40.90 -26.80 -8.16
C VAL A 19 -42.33 -26.52 -8.62
N SER A 20 -42.52 -25.60 -9.57
CA SER A 20 -43.82 -25.31 -10.17
C SER A 20 -44.38 -26.50 -10.96
N GLU A 21 -43.54 -27.15 -11.77
CA GLU A 21 -43.90 -28.37 -12.51
C GLU A 21 -44.34 -29.49 -11.54
N ASP A 22 -43.55 -29.77 -10.50
CA ASP A 22 -43.86 -30.78 -9.47
C ASP A 22 -45.16 -30.47 -8.69
N LEU A 23 -45.41 -29.19 -8.38
CA LEU A 23 -46.64 -28.75 -7.70
C LEU A 23 -47.86 -28.86 -8.60
N THR A 24 -47.72 -28.52 -9.88
CA THR A 24 -48.79 -28.58 -10.87
C THR A 24 -49.24 -30.02 -11.10
N GLU A 25 -48.30 -30.96 -11.23
CA GLU A 25 -48.60 -32.39 -11.36
C GLU A 25 -49.34 -32.94 -10.12
N ARG A 26 -48.90 -32.56 -8.93
CA ARG A 26 -49.58 -32.94 -7.69
C ARG A 26 -50.97 -32.32 -7.57
N ALA A 27 -51.11 -31.04 -7.89
CA ALA A 27 -52.39 -30.32 -7.83
C ALA A 27 -53.42 -30.89 -8.81
N ALA A 28 -52.98 -31.33 -10.00
CA ALA A 28 -53.83 -31.98 -10.99
C ALA A 28 -54.47 -33.27 -10.45
N THR A 29 -53.77 -34.01 -9.59
CA THR A 29 -54.32 -35.21 -8.93
C THR A 29 -55.51 -34.87 -8.01
N PHE A 30 -55.54 -33.65 -7.47
CA PHE A 30 -56.63 -33.13 -6.65
C PHE A 30 -57.66 -32.30 -7.44
N GLY A 31 -57.53 -32.22 -8.77
CA GLY A 31 -58.40 -31.40 -9.62
C GLY A 31 -58.20 -29.89 -9.47
N LEU A 32 -57.06 -29.45 -8.95
CA LEU A 32 -56.72 -28.05 -8.77
C LEU A 32 -55.86 -27.56 -9.95
N ILE A 33 -56.18 -26.37 -10.46
CA ILE A 33 -55.42 -25.70 -11.54
C ILE A 33 -54.56 -24.61 -10.89
N LEU A 34 -53.24 -24.66 -11.12
CA LEU A 34 -52.27 -23.65 -10.68
C LEU A 34 -51.82 -22.84 -11.90
N ASP A 35 -51.97 -21.51 -11.85
CA ASP A 35 -51.55 -20.59 -12.93
C ASP A 35 -50.09 -20.14 -12.81
N ASP A 36 -49.65 -19.73 -11.61
CA ASP A 36 -48.26 -19.33 -11.36
C ASP A 36 -47.84 -19.60 -9.90
N VAL A 37 -46.58 -19.98 -9.71
CA VAL A 37 -45.97 -20.27 -8.41
C VAL A 37 -44.67 -19.50 -8.28
N SER A 38 -44.63 -18.55 -7.34
CA SER A 38 -43.45 -17.76 -7.05
C SER A 38 -42.86 -18.10 -5.68
N LEU A 39 -41.54 -18.32 -5.65
CA LEU A 39 -40.77 -18.43 -4.40
C LEU A 39 -40.54 -17.02 -3.84
N THR A 40 -41.09 -16.67 -2.67
CA THR A 40 -40.93 -15.32 -2.12
C THR A 40 -39.68 -15.17 -1.25
N HIS A 41 -39.51 -16.01 -0.23
CA HIS A 41 -38.39 -15.92 0.73
C HIS A 41 -37.70 -17.27 0.92
N LEU A 42 -36.39 -17.31 0.65
CA LEU A 42 -35.52 -18.44 0.94
C LEU A 42 -34.72 -18.11 2.20
N THR A 43 -35.10 -18.70 3.33
CA THR A 43 -34.32 -18.60 4.57
C THR A 43 -33.42 -19.81 4.70
N PHE A 44 -32.11 -19.57 4.69
CA PHE A 44 -31.12 -20.58 5.04
C PHE A 44 -31.04 -20.73 6.56
N GLY A 45 -30.66 -21.92 7.04
CA GLY A 45 -30.42 -22.15 8.47
C GLY A 45 -29.25 -21.29 8.97
N LYS A 46 -29.30 -20.87 10.25
CA LYS A 46 -28.28 -20.02 10.88
C LYS A 46 -26.86 -20.56 10.72
N GLU A 47 -26.69 -21.87 10.92
CA GLU A 47 -25.40 -22.57 10.78
C GLU A 47 -24.83 -22.50 9.36
N PHE A 48 -25.70 -22.53 8.34
CA PHE A 48 -25.29 -22.40 6.95
C PHE A 48 -24.83 -20.97 6.62
N THR A 49 -25.60 -19.97 7.08
CA THR A 49 -25.22 -18.56 6.90
C THR A 49 -23.88 -18.25 7.57
N GLU A 50 -23.66 -18.74 8.79
CA GLU A 50 -22.39 -18.60 9.52
C GLU A 50 -21.23 -19.29 8.77
N ALA A 51 -21.44 -20.49 8.24
CA ALA A 51 -20.42 -21.21 7.49
C ALA A 51 -20.02 -20.48 6.18
N VAL A 52 -21.00 -19.91 5.48
CA VAL A 52 -20.75 -19.13 4.25
C VAL A 52 -20.02 -17.84 4.58
N GLU A 53 -20.43 -17.14 5.63
CA GLU A 53 -19.76 -15.91 6.09
C GLU A 53 -18.31 -16.19 6.49
N MET A 54 -18.06 -17.25 7.27
CA MET A 54 -16.71 -17.68 7.60
C MET A 54 -15.87 -18.00 6.36
N LYS A 55 -16.45 -18.68 5.36
CA LYS A 55 -15.75 -18.97 4.11
C LYS A 55 -15.41 -17.70 3.34
N GLN A 56 -16.31 -16.72 3.31
CA GLN A 56 -16.06 -15.42 2.69
C GLN A 56 -14.94 -14.65 3.40
N VAL A 57 -14.97 -14.61 4.74
CA VAL A 57 -13.91 -13.98 5.53
C VAL A 57 -12.56 -14.65 5.26
N ALA A 58 -12.51 -15.98 5.25
CA ALA A 58 -11.28 -16.72 4.96
C ALA A 58 -10.75 -16.46 3.54
N GLN A 59 -11.63 -16.36 2.54
CA GLN A 59 -11.24 -16.00 1.17
C GLN A 59 -10.68 -14.58 1.09
N GLN A 60 -11.36 -13.60 1.69
CA GLN A 60 -10.89 -12.21 1.73
C GLN A 60 -9.56 -12.09 2.46
N GLU A 61 -9.38 -12.81 3.56
CA GLU A 61 -8.13 -12.81 4.33
C GLU A 61 -6.98 -13.43 3.54
N ALA A 62 -7.24 -14.52 2.80
CA ALA A 62 -6.26 -15.13 1.90
C ALA A 62 -5.85 -14.19 0.75
N GLU A 63 -6.81 -13.50 0.12
CA GLU A 63 -6.53 -12.50 -0.92
C GLU A 63 -5.73 -11.33 -0.36
N ARG A 64 -6.10 -10.82 0.82
CA ARG A 64 -5.38 -9.76 1.52
C ARG A 64 -3.95 -10.16 1.86
N ALA A 65 -3.75 -11.38 2.37
CA ALA A 65 -2.43 -11.90 2.68
C ALA A 65 -1.55 -11.97 1.42
N ARG A 66 -2.08 -12.47 0.29
CA ARG A 66 -1.38 -12.46 -1.00
C ARG A 66 -0.99 -11.05 -1.44
N PHE A 67 -1.91 -10.10 -1.33
CA PHE A 67 -1.64 -8.70 -1.69
C PHE A 67 -0.55 -8.07 -0.81
N ILE A 68 -0.53 -8.36 0.49
CA ILE A 68 0.51 -7.87 1.40
C ILE A 68 1.89 -8.43 1.01
N VAL A 69 1.98 -9.72 0.71
CA VAL A 69 3.23 -10.35 0.26
C VAL A 69 3.71 -9.72 -1.05
N GLU A 70 2.83 -9.58 -2.03
CA GLU A 70 3.18 -8.97 -3.32
C GLU A 70 3.64 -7.51 -3.15
N LYS A 71 2.94 -6.73 -2.32
CA LYS A 71 3.34 -5.35 -1.99
C LYS A 71 4.72 -5.30 -1.35
N ALA A 72 5.02 -6.21 -0.42
CA ALA A 72 6.33 -6.29 0.24
C ALA A 72 7.45 -6.65 -0.75
N GLU A 73 7.18 -7.58 -1.68
CA GLU A 73 8.12 -7.93 -2.74
C GLU A 73 8.41 -6.75 -3.67
N GLN A 74 7.38 -5.99 -4.07
CA GLN A 74 7.54 -4.81 -4.91
C GLN A 74 8.31 -3.70 -4.18
N GLN A 75 8.03 -3.46 -2.90
CA GLN A 75 8.77 -2.50 -2.09
C GLN A 75 10.25 -2.89 -1.96
N LYS A 76 10.55 -4.17 -1.76
CA LYS A 76 11.93 -4.67 -1.73
C LYS A 76 12.65 -4.42 -3.06
N LYS A 77 12.02 -4.73 -4.19
CA LYS A 77 12.58 -4.47 -5.53
C LYS A 77 12.84 -2.98 -5.74
N ALA A 78 11.88 -2.12 -5.39
CA ALA A 78 12.03 -0.68 -5.48
C ALA A 78 13.21 -0.16 -4.63
N ALA A 79 13.36 -0.66 -3.40
CA ALA A 79 14.48 -0.29 -2.53
C ALA A 79 15.84 -0.72 -3.10
N VAL A 80 15.94 -1.93 -3.66
CA VAL A 80 17.17 -2.41 -4.32
C VAL A 80 17.50 -1.54 -5.54
N ILE A 81 16.52 -1.28 -6.41
CA ILE A 81 16.72 -0.45 -7.61
C ILE A 81 17.14 0.98 -7.23
N SER A 82 16.52 1.56 -6.19
CA SER A 82 16.91 2.88 -5.70
C SER A 82 18.35 2.88 -5.20
N ALA A 83 18.73 1.90 -4.37
CA ALA A 83 20.08 1.78 -3.84
C ALA A 83 21.13 1.56 -4.96
N GLU A 84 20.82 0.75 -5.96
CA GLU A 84 21.67 0.57 -7.15
C GLU A 84 21.78 1.84 -7.98
N GLY A 85 20.67 2.58 -8.13
CA GLY A 85 20.63 3.88 -8.81
C GLY A 85 21.52 4.91 -8.11
N ASP A 86 21.40 5.02 -6.79
CA ASP A 86 22.20 5.92 -5.96
C ASP A 86 23.68 5.54 -6.00
N SER A 87 24.00 4.24 -5.94
CA SER A 87 25.37 3.74 -6.01
C SER A 87 26.02 4.08 -7.36
N LYS A 88 25.31 3.81 -8.47
CA LYS A 88 25.80 4.15 -9.83
C LYS A 88 25.93 5.66 -10.00
N ALA A 89 24.99 6.44 -9.47
CA ALA A 89 25.08 7.89 -9.50
C ALA A 89 26.31 8.41 -8.73
N ALA A 90 26.56 7.87 -7.53
CA ALA A 90 27.74 8.19 -6.73
C ALA A 90 29.04 7.80 -7.44
N GLU A 91 29.11 6.62 -8.07
CA GLU A 91 30.26 6.19 -8.87
C GLU A 91 30.51 7.13 -10.06
N LEU A 92 29.45 7.51 -10.79
CA LEU A 92 29.58 8.45 -11.90
C LEU A 92 30.06 9.82 -11.43
N ILE A 93 29.51 10.33 -10.33
CA ILE A 93 29.97 11.59 -9.73
C ILE A 93 31.43 11.49 -9.30
N ALA A 94 31.83 10.40 -8.64
CA ALA A 94 33.21 10.18 -8.21
C ALA A 94 34.17 10.13 -9.41
N ASN A 95 33.80 9.43 -10.48
CA ASN A 95 34.58 9.36 -11.71
C ASN A 95 34.66 10.72 -12.43
N SER A 96 33.56 11.45 -12.50
CA SER A 96 33.53 12.82 -13.05
C SER A 96 34.35 13.79 -12.21
N LEU A 97 34.34 13.67 -10.88
CA LEU A 97 35.15 14.50 -9.98
C LEU A 97 36.64 14.17 -10.11
N ALA A 98 36.99 12.88 -10.21
CA ALA A 98 38.37 12.44 -10.43
C ALA A 98 38.94 12.93 -11.77
N THR A 99 38.11 13.03 -12.80
CA THR A 99 38.51 13.51 -14.14
C THR A 99 38.48 15.05 -14.26
N ALA A 100 37.54 15.73 -13.60
CA ALA A 100 37.43 17.19 -13.60
C ALA A 100 38.39 17.89 -12.61
N GLY A 101 38.96 17.15 -11.65
CA GLY A 101 40.11 17.56 -10.85
C GLY A 101 39.82 18.31 -9.54
N ASP A 102 40.89 18.42 -8.73
CA ASP A 102 40.94 19.02 -7.37
C ASP A 102 40.40 20.47 -7.31
N GLY A 103 40.47 21.21 -8.42
CA GLY A 103 40.00 22.59 -8.51
C GLY A 103 38.49 22.76 -8.23
N LEU A 104 37.65 21.76 -8.53
CA LEU A 104 36.22 21.84 -8.23
C LEU A 104 35.94 21.63 -6.73
N ILE A 105 36.76 20.81 -6.06
CA ILE A 105 36.72 20.64 -4.60
C ILE A 105 37.22 21.91 -3.92
N GLU A 106 38.30 22.50 -4.41
CA GLU A 106 38.80 23.79 -3.90
C GLU A 106 37.78 24.92 -4.07
N LEU A 107 37.14 25.03 -5.24
CA LEU A 107 36.08 26.01 -5.47
C LEU A 107 34.90 25.81 -4.50
N ARG A 108 34.45 24.56 -4.32
CA ARG A 108 33.38 24.25 -3.35
C ARG A 108 33.78 24.53 -1.90
N LYS A 109 35.05 24.31 -1.53
CA LYS A 109 35.57 24.71 -0.21
C LYS A 109 35.54 26.22 -0.04
N LEU A 110 35.85 26.97 -1.09
CA LEU A 110 35.86 28.43 -1.09
C LEU A 110 34.44 29.00 -0.96
N GLU A 111 33.48 28.45 -1.72
CA GLU A 111 32.05 28.80 -1.61
C GLU A 111 31.48 28.47 -0.22
N ALA A 112 31.80 27.29 0.33
CA ALA A 112 31.37 26.93 1.68
C ALA A 112 32.00 27.85 2.74
N ALA A 113 33.26 28.23 2.58
CA ALA A 113 33.93 29.19 3.46
C ALA A 113 33.31 30.59 3.36
N GLU A 114 32.91 31.03 2.16
CA GLU A 114 32.19 32.28 1.94
C GLU A 114 30.83 32.28 2.66
N ASP A 115 30.04 31.22 2.49
CA ASP A 115 28.73 31.06 3.15
C ASP A 115 28.86 31.05 4.68
N ILE A 116 29.83 30.31 5.20
CA ILE A 116 30.10 30.28 6.64
C ILE A 116 30.53 31.68 7.12
N ALA A 117 31.46 32.35 6.44
CA ALA A 117 31.89 33.70 6.79
C ALA A 117 30.73 34.70 6.77
N TYR A 118 29.83 34.59 5.78
CA TYR A 118 28.63 35.39 5.69
C TYR A 118 27.68 35.16 6.87
N GLN A 119 27.41 33.91 7.24
CA GLN A 119 26.59 33.56 8.40
C GLN A 119 27.22 34.04 9.71
N LEU A 120 28.54 33.87 9.87
CA LEU A 120 29.28 34.30 11.05
C LEU A 120 29.29 35.83 11.19
N SER A 121 29.45 36.57 10.08
CA SER A 121 29.46 38.04 10.08
C SER A 121 28.13 38.65 10.55
N ARG A 122 27.02 37.94 10.32
CA ARG A 122 25.67 38.33 10.76
C ARG A 122 25.37 37.93 12.20
N SER A 123 26.16 37.03 12.79
CA SER A 123 25.94 36.54 14.15
C SER A 123 26.43 37.56 15.19
N ARG A 124 25.60 37.85 16.19
CA ARG A 124 25.90 38.84 17.26
C ARG A 124 27.01 38.42 18.23
N ASN A 125 27.41 37.15 18.22
CA ASN A 125 28.34 36.57 19.20
C ASN A 125 29.79 36.47 18.68
N ILE A 126 30.10 37.07 17.52
CA ILE A 126 31.42 37.00 16.90
C ILE A 126 32.00 38.39 16.80
N THR A 127 33.21 38.57 17.35
CA THR A 127 33.97 39.82 17.29
C THR A 127 35.25 39.54 16.53
N TYR A 128 35.46 40.22 15.40
CA TYR A 128 36.67 40.08 14.59
C TYR A 128 37.79 40.90 15.23
N LEU A 129 38.87 40.23 15.62
CA LEU A 129 40.06 40.86 16.17
C LEU A 129 41.05 41.13 15.02
N PRO A 130 41.48 42.39 14.80
CA PRO A 130 42.50 42.69 13.81
C PRO A 130 43.84 42.07 14.21
N SER A 131 44.53 41.45 13.25
CA SER A 131 45.83 40.83 13.47
C SER A 131 46.88 41.90 13.81
N GLY A 132 47.40 41.85 15.04
CA GLY A 132 48.49 42.71 15.51
C GLY A 132 48.20 43.50 16.80
N GLN A 133 46.97 43.49 17.31
CA GLN A 133 46.63 44.17 18.56
C GLN A 133 46.40 43.12 19.67
N SER A 134 47.34 43.03 20.62
CA SER A 134 47.17 42.25 21.86
C SER A 134 46.15 42.95 22.74
N VAL A 135 44.88 42.58 22.60
CA VAL A 135 43.82 43.01 23.51
C VAL A 135 43.72 41.98 24.62
N LEU A 136 44.09 42.38 25.84
CA LEU A 136 43.91 41.59 27.06
C LEU A 136 42.41 41.30 27.25
N LEU A 137 41.98 40.10 26.87
CA LEU A 137 40.66 39.59 27.19
C LEU A 137 40.60 39.30 28.70
N GLN A 138 39.94 40.18 29.44
CA GLN A 138 39.67 39.96 30.86
C GLN A 138 38.43 39.07 30.97
N LEU A 139 38.61 37.75 31.00
CA LEU A 139 37.55 36.82 31.38
C LEU A 139 37.29 36.92 32.89
N PRO A 140 36.03 36.99 33.35
CA PRO A 140 35.71 36.71 34.74
C PRO A 140 35.87 35.21 35.00
N GLN A 141 36.39 34.87 36.18
CA GLN A 141 36.56 33.49 36.66
C GLN A 141 35.22 32.75 36.78
#